data_AF-A0A7C1V0A0-F1
#
_entry.id   AF-A0A7C1V0A0-F1
#
_cell.length_a   1.000
_cell.length_b   1.000
_cell.length_c   1.000
_cell.angle_alpha   90.00
_cell.angle_beta   90.00
_cell.angle_gamma   90.00
#
_symmetry.space_group_name_H-M   'P 1'
#
loop_
_entity.id
_entity.type
_entity.pdbx_description
1 polymer ?
#
loop_
_entity_poly.entity_id
_entity_poly.type
_entity_poly.pdbx_seq_one_letter_code
_entity_poly.pdbx_strand_id
1 'polypeptide(L)'
;MIADSSLMAAENLAQAVRQVARNARSEEDLRVGVEGALGATLQALGLTVAPEYEKTTLSGSADAVYGQVVIEYKRPGRLSEKGFPVRLAEQIARYLTDLASRAGGRAKQVEALERMVGVGLDGEQILFLRYSATGRKR
;
A
#
# COMPACT_ATOMS: atom_id res chain seq x y z
N MET A 1 -5.34 0.55 -26.49
CA MET A 1 -4.87 1.93 -26.27
C MET A 1 -4.80 2.33 -24.80
N ILE A 2 -5.87 2.37 -23.99
CA ILE A 2 -5.74 2.69 -22.53
C ILE A 2 -5.08 1.55 -21.73
N ALA A 3 -5.42 0.29 -22.03
CA ALA A 3 -4.83 -0.87 -21.35
C ALA A 3 -3.31 -0.97 -21.56
N ASP A 4 -2.83 -0.64 -22.77
CA ASP A 4 -1.41 -0.70 -23.12
C ASP A 4 -0.58 0.35 -22.34
N SER A 5 -1.11 1.57 -22.17
CA SER A 5 -0.42 2.62 -21.40
C SER A 5 -0.33 2.31 -19.92
N SER A 6 -1.38 1.70 -19.33
CA SER A 6 -1.37 1.32 -17.92
C SER A 6 -0.45 0.14 -17.64
N LEU A 7 -0.36 -0.82 -18.57
CA LEU A 7 0.56 -1.95 -18.45
C LEU A 7 2.02 -1.48 -18.49
N MET A 8 2.38 -0.62 -19.46
CA MET A 8 3.73 -0.03 -19.53
C MET A 8 4.06 0.80 -18.27
N ALA A 9 3.11 1.57 -17.75
CA ALA A 9 3.30 2.32 -16.52
C ALA A 9 3.56 1.40 -15.31
N ALA A 10 2.82 0.29 -15.20
CA ALA A 10 3.02 -0.70 -14.15
C ALA A 10 4.39 -1.40 -14.27
N GLU A 11 4.81 -1.76 -15.48
CA GLU A 11 6.13 -2.34 -15.74
C GLU A 11 7.26 -1.39 -15.37
N ASN A 12 7.17 -0.12 -15.79
CA ASN A 12 8.13 0.92 -15.47
C ASN A 12 8.21 1.17 -13.97
N LEU A 13 7.05 1.26 -13.29
CA LEU A 13 7.01 1.41 -11.83
C LEU A 13 7.66 0.22 -11.14
N ALA A 14 7.34 -1.01 -11.56
CA ALA A 14 7.93 -2.21 -10.97
C ALA A 14 9.45 -2.27 -11.16
N GLN A 15 9.96 -1.81 -12.32
CA GLN A 15 11.40 -1.69 -12.56
C GLN A 15 12.05 -0.63 -11.66
N ALA A 16 11.42 0.53 -11.52
CA ALA A 16 11.90 1.60 -10.66
C ALA A 16 11.94 1.17 -9.19
N VAL A 17 10.89 0.51 -8.69
CA VAL A 17 10.82 -0.06 -7.33
C VAL A 17 11.96 -1.04 -7.10
N ARG A 18 12.21 -1.98 -8.03
CA ARG A 18 13.34 -2.92 -7.92
C ARG A 18 14.71 -2.22 -7.95
N GLN A 19 14.84 -1.11 -8.68
CA GLN A 19 16.07 -0.33 -8.71
C GLN A 19 16.32 0.42 -7.39
N VAL A 20 15.26 0.96 -6.77
CA VAL A 20 15.33 1.56 -5.44
C VAL A 20 15.74 0.50 -4.42
N ALA A 21 15.08 -0.67 -4.43
CA ALA A 21 15.35 -1.76 -3.49
C ALA A 21 16.82 -2.22 -3.50
N ARG A 22 17.46 -2.26 -4.67
CA ARG A 22 18.88 -2.61 -4.82
C ARG A 22 19.85 -1.67 -4.10
N ASN A 23 19.45 -0.42 -3.88
CA ASN A 23 20.30 0.61 -3.29
C ASN A 23 19.88 0.98 -1.86
N ALA A 24 18.62 0.74 -1.49
CA ALA A 24 18.06 1.06 -0.19
C ALA A 24 18.72 0.23 0.93
N ARG A 25 19.08 0.89 2.03
CA ARG A 25 19.67 0.24 3.22
C ARG A 25 18.73 0.26 4.41
N SER A 26 17.68 1.05 4.33
CA SER A 26 16.67 1.24 5.37
C SER A 26 15.25 1.23 4.78
N GLU A 27 14.27 1.17 5.67
CA GLU A 27 12.85 1.33 5.33
C GLU A 27 12.58 2.73 4.74
N GLU A 28 13.21 3.75 5.29
CA GLU A 28 13.06 5.13 4.85
C GLU A 28 13.66 5.37 3.45
N ASP A 29 14.84 4.81 3.14
CA ASP A 29 15.43 4.88 1.80
C ASP A 29 14.49 4.26 0.76
N LEU A 30 13.88 3.12 1.11
CA LEU A 30 12.92 2.45 0.22
C LEU A 30 11.66 3.31 0.06
N ARG A 31 11.08 3.79 1.15
CA ARG A 31 9.89 4.65 1.14
C ARG A 31 10.10 5.85 0.24
N VAL A 32 11.15 6.65 0.48
CA VAL A 32 11.42 7.86 -0.30
C VAL A 32 11.62 7.54 -1.79
N GLY A 33 12.39 6.51 -2.12
CA GLY A 33 12.63 6.14 -3.51
C GLY A 33 11.39 5.62 -4.22
N VAL A 34 10.57 4.80 -3.55
CA VAL A 34 9.33 4.27 -4.13
C VAL A 34 8.27 5.37 -4.27
N GLU A 35 8.13 6.27 -3.29
CA GLU A 35 7.23 7.42 -3.38
C GLU A 35 7.60 8.33 -4.56
N GLY A 36 8.89 8.55 -4.82
CA GLY A 36 9.36 9.26 -6.01
C GLY A 36 8.96 8.58 -7.32
N ALA A 37 9.15 7.25 -7.42
CA ALA A 37 8.76 6.47 -8.59
C ALA A 37 7.22 6.45 -8.79
N LEU A 38 6.47 6.36 -7.70
CA LEU A 38 5.01 6.39 -7.70
C LEU A 38 4.50 7.75 -8.18
N GLY A 39 5.06 8.85 -7.67
CA GLY A 39 4.74 10.21 -8.10
C GLY A 39 4.95 10.42 -9.60
N ALA A 40 6.09 10.00 -10.14
CA ALA A 40 6.37 10.07 -11.57
C ALA A 40 5.38 9.24 -12.40
N THR A 41 5.01 8.05 -11.91
CA THR A 41 4.05 7.16 -12.59
C THR A 41 2.64 7.77 -12.59
N LEU A 42 2.20 8.32 -11.47
CA LEU A 42 0.90 8.99 -11.34
C LEU A 42 0.81 10.20 -12.29
N GLN A 43 1.88 11.00 -12.36
CA GLN A 43 1.97 12.12 -13.29
C GLN A 43 1.87 11.65 -14.75
N ALA A 44 2.60 10.60 -15.13
CA ALA A 44 2.55 10.04 -16.48
C ALA A 44 1.16 9.50 -16.86
N LEU A 45 0.40 9.01 -15.87
CA LEU A 45 -0.98 8.56 -16.03
C LEU A 45 -2.01 9.70 -15.97
N GLY A 46 -1.59 10.94 -15.72
CA GLY A 46 -2.51 12.07 -15.54
C GLY A 46 -3.36 11.97 -14.28
N LEU A 47 -2.93 11.20 -13.28
CA LEU A 47 -3.65 11.01 -12.03
C LEU A 47 -3.20 12.05 -11.00
N THR A 48 -4.17 12.84 -10.51
CA THR A 48 -3.95 13.75 -9.39
C THR A 48 -4.40 13.07 -8.10
N VAL A 49 -3.45 12.82 -7.21
CA VAL A 49 -3.68 12.27 -5.87
C VAL A 49 -2.98 13.13 -4.82
N ALA A 50 -3.58 13.26 -3.65
CA ALA A 50 -3.00 13.93 -2.50
C ALA A 50 -2.72 12.87 -1.42
N PRO A 51 -1.51 12.30 -1.38
CA PRO A 51 -1.17 11.32 -0.35
C PRO A 51 -1.12 11.96 1.03
N GLU A 52 -1.63 11.24 2.03
CA GLU A 52 -1.45 11.58 3.44
C GLU A 52 -0.34 10.69 4.02
N TYR A 53 0.73 11.30 4.52
CA TYR A 53 1.89 10.59 5.09
C TYR A 53 1.83 10.52 6.61
N GLU A 54 2.45 9.47 7.19
CA GLU A 54 2.58 9.27 8.64
C GLU A 54 1.25 9.42 9.40
N LYS A 55 0.16 8.93 8.80
CA LYS A 55 -1.18 9.14 9.32
C LYS A 55 -1.42 8.24 10.53
N THR A 56 -1.31 8.83 11.71
CA THR A 56 -1.50 8.13 12.99
C THR A 56 -3.00 7.99 13.35
N THR A 57 -3.37 6.80 13.80
CA THR A 57 -4.67 6.43 14.37
C THR A 57 -4.47 5.86 15.79
N LEU A 58 -5.55 5.50 16.48
CA LEU A 58 -5.47 4.95 17.82
C LEU A 58 -4.72 3.61 17.86
N SER A 59 -4.77 2.82 16.78
CA SER A 59 -4.16 1.48 16.71
C SER A 59 -2.87 1.38 15.89
N GLY A 60 -2.39 2.49 15.30
CA GLY A 60 -1.13 2.53 14.54
C GLY A 60 -1.02 3.70 13.58
N SER A 61 0.13 3.81 12.91
CA SER A 61 0.39 4.77 11.83
C SER A 61 0.58 4.02 10.53
N ALA A 62 0.08 4.58 9.42
CA ALA A 62 0.44 4.14 8.08
C ALA A 62 1.47 5.10 7.48
N ASP A 63 2.41 4.55 6.72
CA ASP A 63 3.46 5.35 6.08
C ASP A 63 2.87 6.30 5.02
N ALA A 64 1.94 5.79 4.20
CA ALA A 64 1.25 6.57 3.18
C ALA A 64 -0.19 6.09 2.93
N VAL A 65 -1.09 7.05 2.70
CA VAL A 65 -2.49 6.79 2.31
C VAL A 65 -2.82 7.52 1.02
N TYR A 66 -3.11 6.74 -0.02
CA TYR A 66 -3.53 7.17 -1.35
C TYR A 66 -5.04 6.93 -1.52
N GLY A 67 -5.85 7.84 -0.99
CA GLY A 67 -7.31 7.70 -1.00
C GLY A 67 -7.77 6.47 -0.21
N GLN A 68 -8.10 5.38 -0.91
CA GLN A 68 -8.53 4.10 -0.31
C GLN A 68 -7.41 3.05 -0.24
N VAL A 69 -6.20 3.40 -0.70
CA VAL A 69 -5.04 2.52 -0.66
C VAL A 69 -4.13 2.95 0.49
N VAL A 70 -3.79 2.01 1.36
CA VAL A 70 -2.84 2.20 2.47
C VAL A 70 -1.57 1.44 2.14
N ILE A 71 -0.42 2.10 2.24
CA ILE A 71 0.88 1.50 1.96
C ILE A 71 1.74 1.50 3.23
N GLU A 72 2.31 0.33 3.51
CA GLU A 72 3.33 0.09 4.52
C GLU A 72 4.62 -0.34 3.82
N TYR A 73 5.65 0.49 3.95
CA TYR A 73 6.99 0.22 3.42
C TYR A 73 7.79 -0.56 4.44
N LYS A 74 8.65 -1.46 3.97
CA LYS A 74 9.59 -2.20 4.83
C LYS A 74 10.94 -2.31 4.14
N ARG A 75 12.02 -2.43 4.91
CA ARG A 75 13.36 -2.62 4.31
C ARG A 75 13.40 -3.80 3.31
N PRO A 76 14.25 -3.77 2.28
CA PRO A 76 14.38 -4.86 1.31
C PRO A 76 14.49 -6.26 1.91
N GLY A 77 13.75 -7.20 1.33
CA GLY A 77 13.70 -8.61 1.72
C GLY A 77 12.90 -8.92 3.00
N ARG A 78 12.35 -7.92 3.69
CA ARG A 78 11.66 -8.10 4.98
C ARG A 78 10.42 -9.01 4.87
N LEU A 79 9.71 -9.00 3.75
CA LEU A 79 8.53 -9.85 3.53
C LEU A 79 8.90 -11.33 3.35
N SER A 80 10.16 -11.65 3.02
CA SER A 80 10.63 -13.04 2.98
C SER A 80 10.84 -13.66 4.37
N GLU A 81 10.92 -12.83 5.41
CA GLU A 81 11.16 -13.31 6.77
C GLU A 81 9.96 -14.10 7.32
N LYS A 82 10.21 -15.29 7.86
CA LYS A 82 9.17 -16.20 8.36
C LYS A 82 8.25 -15.50 9.38
N GLY A 83 6.95 -15.52 9.07
CA GLY A 83 5.90 -14.94 9.92
C GLY A 83 5.80 -13.41 9.88
N PHE A 84 6.72 -12.71 9.20
CA PHE A 84 6.63 -11.26 9.06
C PHE A 84 5.41 -10.83 8.20
N PRO A 85 5.12 -11.45 7.03
CA PRO A 85 3.92 -11.11 6.24
C PRO A 85 2.61 -11.17 7.02
N VAL A 86 2.46 -12.15 7.92
CA VAL A 86 1.26 -12.30 8.75
C VAL A 86 1.15 -11.14 9.74
N ARG A 87 2.24 -10.80 10.45
CA ARG A 87 2.27 -9.67 11.38
C ARG A 87 1.98 -8.33 10.69
N LEU A 88 2.54 -8.14 9.48
CA LEU A 88 2.27 -6.95 8.69
C LEU A 88 0.81 -6.88 8.25
N ALA A 89 0.24 -7.99 7.78
CA ALA A 89 -1.17 -8.06 7.41
C ALA A 89 -2.08 -7.72 8.61
N GLU A 90 -1.75 -8.18 9.82
CA GLU A 90 -2.48 -7.82 11.04
C GLU A 90 -2.37 -6.32 11.38
N GLN A 91 -1.19 -5.71 11.21
CA GLN A 91 -0.99 -4.28 11.39
C GLN A 91 -1.86 -3.47 10.43
N ILE A 92 -1.78 -3.79 9.14
CA ILE A 92 -2.59 -3.14 8.10
C ILE A 92 -4.08 -3.34 8.39
N ALA A 93 -4.51 -4.54 8.78
CA ALA A 93 -5.91 -4.83 9.12
C ALA A 93 -6.44 -3.96 10.26
N ARG A 94 -5.65 -3.76 11.32
CA ARG A 94 -6.01 -2.86 12.44
C ARG A 94 -6.21 -1.43 11.94
N TYR A 95 -5.26 -0.93 11.17
CA TYR A 95 -5.32 0.42 10.61
C TYR A 95 -6.55 0.64 9.71
N LEU A 96 -6.82 -0.29 8.80
CA LEU A 96 -8.00 -0.22 7.92
C LEU A 96 -9.31 -0.23 8.74
N THR A 97 -9.36 -1.06 9.79
CA THR A 97 -10.51 -1.13 10.70
C THR A 97 -10.72 0.20 11.43
N ASP A 98 -9.64 0.84 11.88
CA ASP A 98 -9.69 2.16 12.53
C ASP A 98 -10.15 3.26 11.57
N LEU A 99 -9.67 3.26 10.32
CA LEU A 99 -10.15 4.21 9.32
C LEU A 99 -11.64 4.02 9.02
N ALA A 100 -12.07 2.76 8.87
CA ALA A 100 -13.46 2.44 8.58
C ALA A 100 -14.41 2.76 9.75
N SER A 101 -13.94 2.70 11.00
CA SER A 101 -14.74 3.04 12.18
C SER A 101 -15.31 4.47 12.12
N ARG A 102 -14.66 5.37 11.36
CA ARG A 102 -15.07 6.75 11.14
C ARG A 102 -16.27 6.91 10.21
N ALA A 103 -16.66 5.86 9.47
CA ALA A 103 -17.76 5.89 8.50
C ALA A 103 -19.17 5.85 9.14
N GLY A 104 -19.28 5.73 10.47
CA GLY A 104 -20.53 5.71 11.21
C GLY A 104 -21.00 4.30 11.56
N GLY A 105 -22.27 3.98 11.29
CA GLY A 105 -22.88 2.71 11.67
C GLY A 105 -22.24 1.48 11.00
N ARG A 106 -22.47 0.28 11.56
CA ARG A 106 -21.78 -0.95 11.15
C ARG A 106 -21.84 -1.27 9.66
N ALA A 107 -22.99 -1.05 9.01
CA ALA A 107 -23.12 -1.25 7.56
C ALA A 107 -22.16 -0.35 6.76
N LYS A 108 -22.03 0.92 7.15
CA LYS A 108 -21.12 1.89 6.50
C LYS A 108 -19.65 1.55 6.77
N GLN A 109 -19.33 1.01 7.94
CA GLN A 109 -17.97 0.54 8.26
C GLN A 109 -17.57 -0.63 7.36
N VAL A 110 -18.46 -1.59 7.15
CA VAL A 110 -18.22 -2.74 6.25
C VAL A 110 -18.02 -2.26 4.81
N GLU A 111 -18.89 -1.36 4.32
CA GLU A 111 -18.75 -0.78 2.99
C GLU A 111 -17.42 -0.02 2.82
N ALA A 112 -16.99 0.73 3.84
CA ALA A 112 -15.70 1.41 3.83
C ALA A 112 -14.54 0.41 3.74
N LEU A 113 -14.58 -0.70 4.49
CA LEU A 113 -13.53 -1.74 4.45
C LEU A 113 -13.45 -2.43 3.08
N GLU A 114 -14.57 -2.73 2.44
CA GLU A 114 -14.58 -3.40 1.11
C GLU A 114 -13.97 -2.54 0.00
N ARG A 115 -14.02 -1.21 0.16
CA ARG A 115 -13.41 -0.24 -0.76
C ARG A 115 -11.92 -0.06 -0.52
N MET A 116 -11.42 -0.35 0.68
CA MET A 116 -10.02 -0.17 1.03
C MET A 116 -9.11 -1.31 0.54
N VAL A 117 -7.85 -0.98 0.29
CA VAL A 117 -6.77 -1.93 0.00
C VAL A 117 -5.58 -1.60 0.87
N GLY A 118 -5.04 -2.61 1.54
CA GLY A 118 -3.76 -2.52 2.23
C GLY A 118 -2.64 -3.11 1.38
N VAL A 119 -1.48 -2.47 1.38
CA VAL A 119 -0.30 -2.86 0.61
C VAL A 119 0.90 -2.90 1.55
N GLY A 120 1.55 -4.05 1.65
CA GLY A 120 2.89 -4.16 2.21
C GLY A 120 3.91 -4.24 1.08
N LEU A 121 4.97 -3.43 1.11
CA LEU A 121 5.96 -3.38 0.05
C LEU A 121 7.37 -3.33 0.63
N ASP A 122 8.24 -4.24 0.20
CA ASP A 122 9.67 -4.23 0.55
C ASP A 122 10.59 -4.02 -0.66
N GLY A 123 10.02 -3.72 -1.83
CA GLY A 123 10.77 -3.50 -3.06
C GLY A 123 11.16 -4.78 -3.82
N GLU A 124 11.01 -5.94 -3.19
CA GLU A 124 11.19 -7.26 -3.81
C GLU A 124 9.85 -8.01 -3.93
N GLN A 125 9.01 -7.88 -2.91
CA GLN A 125 7.71 -8.50 -2.78
C GLN A 125 6.64 -7.44 -2.47
N ILE A 126 5.41 -7.76 -2.87
CA ILE A 126 4.22 -6.96 -2.56
C ILE A 126 3.19 -7.88 -1.91
N LEU A 127 2.71 -7.49 -0.74
CA LEU A 127 1.58 -8.10 -0.05
C LEU A 127 0.35 -7.24 -0.27
N PHE A 128 -0.72 -7.85 -0.79
CA PHE A 128 -2.02 -7.20 -0.89
C PHE A 128 -2.97 -7.74 0.18
N LEU A 129 -3.61 -6.84 0.91
CA LEU A 129 -4.66 -7.15 1.87
C LEU A 129 -5.96 -6.49 1.44
N ARG A 130 -7.02 -7.29 1.31
CA ARG A 130 -8.39 -6.79 1.06
C ARG A 130 -9.35 -7.43 2.04
N TYR A 131 -10.27 -6.61 2.57
CA TYR A 131 -11.37 -7.12 3.36
C TYR A 131 -12.36 -7.89 2.46
N SER A 132 -12.89 -9.00 2.98
CA SER A 132 -13.95 -9.76 2.33
C SER A 132 -14.95 -10.24 3.38
N ALA A 133 -16.16 -9.69 3.35
CA ALA A 133 -17.25 -10.12 4.23
C ALA A 133 -17.64 -11.60 4.05
N THR A 134 -17.33 -12.18 2.89
CA THR A 134 -17.70 -13.56 2.51
C THR A 134 -16.54 -14.56 2.61
N GLY A 135 -15.35 -14.12 3.06
CA GLY A 135 -14.16 -14.98 3.13
C GLY A 135 -13.62 -15.49 1.77
N ARG A 136 -14.08 -14.96 0.63
CA ARG A 136 -13.57 -15.37 -0.69
C ARG A 136 -12.08 -15.01 -0.83
N LYS A 137 -11.25 -16.02 -1.06
CA LYS A 137 -9.91 -15.83 -1.63
C LYS A 137 -10.11 -15.37 -3.09
N ARG A 138 -9.64 -14.17 -3.41
CA ARG A 138 -9.58 -13.65 -4.78
C ARG A 138 -8.14 -13.62 -5.24
#